data_AF-A0A7C2MTM3-F1
#
_entry.id   AF-A0A7C2MTM3-F1
#
_cell.length_a   1.000
_cell.length_b   1.000
_cell.length_c   1.000
_cell.angle_alpha   90.00
_cell.angle_beta   90.00
_cell.angle_gamma   90.00
#
_symmetry.space_group_name_H-M   'P 1'
#
loop_
_entity.id
_entity.type
_entity.pdbx_description
1 polymer ?
#
loop_
_entity_poly.entity_id
_entity_poly.type
_entity_poly.pdbx_seq_one_letter_code
_entity_poly.pdbx_strand_id
1 'polypeptide(L)'
;MDIAQIIEAVTSAATLLLAVATFLSIREIRRDRRLRHLEKRIEEFYNPLIKLFSHGTMNRGPEEHRLVEEIITSKRYLCGAKLAKILPQHFTEVLGSSGPYFEFLDRYDLEQWLKVADVLWEEFIEVLKEHYRITSVKEHSLPEKPRWMLKLAGKI
;
A
#
# COMPACT_ATOMS: atom_id res chain seq x y z
N MET A 1 27.51 -12.48 53.45
CA MET A 1 26.49 -11.89 52.58
C MET A 1 25.19 -12.00 53.33
N ASP A 2 24.61 -10.86 53.71
CA ASP A 2 23.40 -10.85 54.54
C ASP A 2 22.19 -11.33 53.74
N ILE A 3 21.21 -11.92 54.43
CA ILE A 3 19.95 -12.36 53.82
C ILE A 3 19.28 -11.20 53.06
N ALA A 4 19.39 -9.97 53.56
CA ALA A 4 18.91 -8.77 52.88
C ALA A 4 19.58 -8.54 51.52
N GLN A 5 20.89 -8.75 51.41
CA GLN A 5 21.64 -8.60 50.15
C GLN A 5 21.27 -9.69 49.14
N ILE A 6 20.98 -10.91 49.62
CA ILE A 6 20.46 -11.99 48.76
C ILE A 6 19.08 -11.63 48.22
N ILE A 7 18.18 -11.13 49.06
CA ILE A 7 16.83 -10.73 48.65
C ILE A 7 16.90 -9.59 47.63
N GLU A 8 17.73 -8.58 47.86
CA GLU A 8 17.92 -7.43 46.98
C GLU A 8 18.51 -7.83 45.61
N ALA A 9 19.47 -8.76 45.60
CA ALA A 9 20.02 -9.29 44.36
C ALA A 9 18.96 -10.07 43.55
N VAL A 10 18.14 -10.89 44.23
CA VAL A 10 17.07 -11.67 43.58
C VAL A 10 15.97 -10.76 43.03
N THR A 11 15.52 -9.74 43.78
CA THR A 11 14.52 -8.78 43.29
C THR A 11 15.04 -7.92 42.14
N SER A 12 16.32 -7.52 42.18
CA SER A 12 16.97 -6.82 41.07
C SER A 12 17.08 -7.68 39.81
N ALA A 13 17.40 -8.97 39.96
CA ALA A 13 17.42 -9.90 38.83
C ALA A 13 16.01 -10.12 38.24
N ALA A 14 14.99 -10.28 39.09
CA ALA A 14 13.61 -10.44 38.65
C ALA A 14 13.07 -9.19 37.91
N THR A 15 13.38 -8.00 38.41
CA THR A 15 13.00 -6.73 37.76
C THR A 15 13.71 -6.55 36.42
N LEU A 16 14.99 -6.91 36.32
CA LEU A 16 15.72 -6.91 35.04
C LEU A 16 15.07 -7.86 34.02
N LEU A 17 14.73 -9.09 34.43
CA LEU A 17 14.05 -10.06 33.57
C LEU A 17 12.69 -9.53 33.08
N LEU A 18 11.91 -8.90 33.96
CA LEU A 18 10.64 -8.28 33.59
C LEU A 18 10.82 -7.12 32.60
N ALA A 19 11.85 -6.28 32.81
CA ALA A 19 12.19 -5.20 31.88
C ALA A 19 12.58 -5.72 30.49
N VAL A 20 13.35 -6.81 30.42
CA VAL A 20 13.70 -7.47 29.15
C VAL A 20 12.46 -8.05 28.48
N ALA A 21 11.61 -8.77 29.21
CA ALA A 21 10.38 -9.36 28.68
C ALA A 21 9.44 -8.28 28.11
N THR A 22 9.19 -7.20 28.87
CA THR A 22 8.35 -6.08 28.43
C THR A 22 8.93 -5.38 27.20
N PHE A 23 10.26 -5.19 27.13
CA PHE A 23 10.92 -4.64 25.95
C PHE A 23 10.71 -5.52 24.70
N LEU A 24 10.86 -6.84 24.84
CA LEU A 24 10.61 -7.78 23.74
C LEU A 24 9.14 -7.74 23.29
N SER A 25 8.17 -7.73 24.22
CA SER A 25 6.75 -7.60 23.88
C SER A 25 6.43 -6.30 23.16
N ILE A 26 6.97 -5.16 23.60
CA ILE A 26 6.78 -3.88 22.91
C ILE A 26 7.35 -3.93 21.49
N ARG A 27 8.51 -4.57 21.30
CA ARG A 27 9.14 -4.74 19.99
C ARG A 27 8.27 -5.57 19.06
N GLU A 28 7.68 -6.66 19.54
CA GLU A 28 6.75 -7.50 18.78
C GLU A 28 5.47 -6.74 18.42
N ILE A 29 4.85 -6.04 19.38
CA ILE A 29 3.66 -5.22 19.12
C ILE A 29 3.92 -4.16 18.05
N ARG A 30 5.09 -3.53 18.07
CA ARG A 30 5.49 -2.56 17.04
C ARG A 30 5.65 -3.21 15.67
N ARG A 31 6.27 -4.40 15.61
CA ARG A 31 6.44 -5.16 14.37
C ARG A 31 5.08 -5.54 13.78
N ASP A 32 4.18 -6.06 14.61
CA ASP A 32 2.84 -6.49 14.22
C ASP A 32 1.98 -5.32 13.73
N ARG A 33 2.01 -4.18 14.44
CA ARG A 33 1.31 -2.97 13.99
C ARG A 33 1.82 -2.49 12.64
N ARG A 34 3.14 -2.51 12.43
CA ARG A 34 3.75 -2.12 11.15
C ARG A 34 3.35 -3.10 10.04
N LEU A 35 3.37 -4.40 10.31
CA LEU A 35 2.96 -5.42 9.35
C LEU A 35 1.51 -5.23 8.91
N ARG A 36 0.58 -5.13 9.87
CA ARG A 36 -0.84 -4.85 9.58
C ARG A 36 -1.05 -3.57 8.79
N HIS A 37 -0.26 -2.54 9.07
CA HIS A 37 -0.34 -1.29 8.31
C HIS A 37 0.11 -1.47 6.85
N LEU A 38 1.17 -2.25 6.60
CA LEU A 38 1.63 -2.55 5.24
C LEU A 38 0.62 -3.43 4.50
N GLU A 39 0.11 -4.48 5.15
CA GLU A 39 -0.94 -5.36 4.60
C GLU A 39 -2.18 -4.54 4.21
N LYS A 40 -2.65 -3.66 5.10
CA LYS A 40 -3.77 -2.76 4.82
C LYS A 40 -3.52 -1.88 3.60
N ARG A 41 -2.31 -1.31 3.46
CA ARG A 41 -1.95 -0.50 2.29
C ARG A 41 -1.96 -1.34 1.00
N ILE A 42 -1.40 -2.54 1.05
CA ILE A 42 -1.35 -3.47 -0.09
C ILE A 42 -2.77 -3.86 -0.53
N GLU A 43 -3.60 -4.33 0.42
CA GLU A 43 -4.90 -4.91 0.13
C GLU A 43 -5.97 -3.86 -0.18
N GLU A 44 -6.00 -2.75 0.55
CA GLU A 44 -7.10 -1.79 0.44
C GLU A 44 -6.82 -0.66 -0.55
N PHE A 45 -5.55 -0.38 -0.89
CA PHE A 45 -5.16 0.75 -1.74
C PHE A 45 -4.38 0.31 -2.99
N TYR A 46 -3.22 -0.31 -2.85
CA TYR A 46 -2.36 -0.61 -3.99
C TYR A 46 -2.93 -1.70 -4.92
N ASN A 47 -3.27 -2.88 -4.40
CA ASN A 47 -3.78 -3.99 -5.21
C ASN A 47 -5.06 -3.61 -5.97
N PRO A 48 -6.07 -2.96 -5.36
CA PRO A 48 -7.29 -2.58 -6.08
C PRO A 48 -7.01 -1.61 -7.22
N LEU A 49 -6.22 -0.55 -6.99
CA LEU A 49 -5.89 0.43 -8.03
C LEU A 49 -5.04 -0.19 -9.15
N ILE A 50 -4.03 -1.00 -8.82
CA ILE A 50 -3.21 -1.71 -9.81
C ILE A 50 -4.10 -2.62 -10.66
N LYS A 51 -5.02 -3.37 -10.04
CA LYS A 51 -5.96 -4.24 -10.75
C LYS A 51 -6.86 -3.42 -11.69
N LEU A 52 -7.46 -2.35 -11.19
CA LEU A 52 -8.31 -1.45 -11.98
C LEU A 52 -7.55 -0.83 -13.15
N PHE A 53 -6.29 -0.47 -12.98
CA PHE A 53 -5.48 0.13 -14.05
C PHE A 53 -4.80 -0.85 -14.98
N SER A 54 -4.69 -2.15 -14.66
CA SER A 54 -3.92 -3.08 -15.49
C SER A 54 -4.66 -4.31 -16.01
N HIS A 55 -5.79 -4.69 -15.41
CA HIS A 55 -6.46 -5.94 -15.77
C HIS A 55 -7.12 -5.81 -17.15
N GLY A 56 -6.55 -6.47 -18.16
CA GLY A 56 -6.94 -6.29 -19.56
C GLY A 56 -8.30 -6.89 -19.96
N THR A 57 -8.83 -7.83 -19.19
CA THR A 57 -10.14 -8.47 -19.44
C THR A 57 -11.27 -7.85 -18.63
N MET A 58 -10.96 -6.91 -17.72
CA MET A 58 -11.94 -6.22 -16.91
C MET A 58 -12.63 -5.15 -17.73
N ASN A 59 -13.96 -5.20 -17.81
CA ASN A 59 -14.75 -4.12 -18.38
C ASN A 59 -14.71 -2.95 -17.41
N ARG A 60 -14.36 -1.75 -17.89
CA ARG A 60 -14.30 -0.55 -17.08
C ARG A 60 -15.53 0.26 -17.43
N GLY A 61 -16.53 0.17 -16.57
CA GLY A 61 -17.76 0.95 -16.67
C GLY A 61 -17.91 1.90 -15.48
N PRO A 62 -19.15 2.38 -15.24
CA PRO A 62 -19.43 3.34 -14.17
C PRO A 62 -19.07 2.85 -12.76
N GLU A 63 -19.17 1.54 -12.50
CA GLU A 63 -18.83 0.99 -11.18
C GLU A 63 -17.31 0.98 -10.95
N GLU A 64 -16.53 0.63 -11.96
CA GLU A 64 -15.07 0.69 -11.89
C GLU A 64 -14.56 2.12 -11.71
N HIS A 65 -15.17 3.09 -12.40
CA HIS A 65 -14.88 4.51 -12.19
C HIS A 65 -15.14 4.91 -10.73
N ARG A 66 -16.32 4.56 -10.19
CA ARG A 66 -16.67 4.84 -8.78
C ARG A 66 -15.69 4.19 -7.81
N LEU A 67 -15.23 2.98 -8.07
CA LEU A 67 -14.25 2.32 -7.21
C LEU A 67 -12.91 3.05 -7.21
N VAL A 68 -12.43 3.52 -8.37
CA VAL A 68 -11.22 4.35 -8.43
C VAL A 68 -11.43 5.62 -7.60
N GLU A 69 -12.55 6.32 -7.83
CA GLU A 69 -12.90 7.56 -7.12
C GLU A 69 -12.98 7.34 -5.60
N GLU A 70 -13.65 6.28 -5.16
CA GLU A 70 -13.77 5.91 -3.75
C GLU A 70 -12.39 5.66 -3.13
N ILE A 71 -11.50 4.93 -3.80
CA ILE A 71 -10.18 4.62 -3.27
C ILE A 71 -9.33 5.89 -3.16
N ILE A 72 -9.26 6.72 -4.21
CA ILE A 72 -8.39 7.91 -4.22
C ILE A 72 -8.87 9.02 -3.28
N THR A 73 -10.16 9.01 -2.91
CA THR A 73 -10.76 9.95 -1.96
C THR A 73 -10.73 9.42 -0.53
N SER A 74 -11.36 8.26 -0.27
CA SER A 74 -11.56 7.72 1.08
C SER A 74 -10.32 7.05 1.65
N LYS A 75 -9.48 6.44 0.80
CA LYS A 75 -8.29 5.68 1.22
C LYS A 75 -6.99 6.41 0.92
N ARG A 76 -7.06 7.71 0.60
CA ARG A 76 -5.89 8.56 0.34
C ARG A 76 -4.86 8.57 1.47
N TYR A 77 -5.29 8.33 2.71
CA TYR A 77 -4.40 8.24 3.87
C TYR A 77 -3.48 7.00 3.88
N LEU A 78 -3.76 5.99 3.06
CA LEU A 78 -2.92 4.79 2.87
C LEU A 78 -1.84 4.98 1.77
N CYS A 79 -1.97 6.04 0.99
CA CYS A 79 -1.05 6.44 -0.06
C CYS A 79 0.32 6.81 0.52
N GLY A 80 1.41 6.47 -0.19
CA GLY A 80 2.73 6.97 0.16
C GLY A 80 2.92 8.44 -0.22
N ALA A 81 4.00 9.04 0.29
CA ALA A 81 4.25 10.47 0.14
C ALA A 81 4.62 10.88 -1.30
N LYS A 82 5.13 9.98 -2.15
CA LYS A 82 5.47 10.31 -3.54
C LYS A 82 4.19 10.39 -4.36
N LEU A 83 3.33 9.39 -4.21
CA LEU A 83 2.04 9.32 -4.89
C LEU A 83 1.09 10.42 -4.41
N ALA A 84 1.05 10.73 -3.11
CA ALA A 84 0.14 11.75 -2.55
C ALA A 84 0.35 13.16 -3.13
N LYS A 85 1.58 13.46 -3.58
CA LYS A 85 1.95 14.75 -4.21
C LYS A 85 1.40 14.93 -5.61
N ILE A 86 1.19 13.83 -6.33
CA ILE A 86 0.80 13.87 -7.75
C ILE A 86 -0.60 13.30 -7.99
N LEU A 87 -1.14 12.54 -7.03
CA LEU A 87 -2.45 11.92 -7.14
C LEU A 87 -3.53 13.02 -7.22
N PRO A 88 -4.32 13.09 -8.31
CA PRO A 88 -5.42 14.04 -8.40
C PRO A 88 -6.48 13.83 -7.30
N GLN A 89 -7.31 14.83 -7.05
CA GLN A 89 -8.40 14.71 -6.07
C GLN A 89 -9.57 13.87 -6.59
N HIS A 90 -9.79 13.90 -7.91
CA HIS A 90 -10.88 13.23 -8.61
C HIS A 90 -10.35 12.50 -9.85
N PHE A 91 -11.01 11.41 -10.23
CA PHE A 91 -10.70 10.61 -11.40
C PHE A 91 -11.33 11.23 -12.65
N THR A 92 -10.48 11.66 -13.59
CA THR A 92 -10.86 12.49 -14.76
C THR A 92 -11.28 11.70 -16.00
N GLU A 93 -11.52 10.39 -15.83
CA GLU A 93 -11.93 9.50 -16.91
C GLU A 93 -13.34 9.82 -17.42
N VAL A 94 -13.57 9.53 -18.70
CA VAL A 94 -14.86 9.75 -19.36
C VAL A 94 -15.84 8.67 -18.98
N LEU A 95 -16.79 9.03 -18.12
CA LEU A 95 -17.94 8.19 -17.80
C LEU A 95 -18.67 7.75 -19.08
N GLY A 96 -18.75 6.43 -19.29
CA GLY A 96 -19.52 5.84 -20.38
C GLY A 96 -18.69 5.12 -21.46
N SER A 97 -17.36 5.08 -21.35
CA SER A 97 -16.61 4.05 -22.06
C SER A 97 -17.03 2.68 -21.54
N SER A 98 -17.44 1.77 -22.43
CA SER A 98 -17.60 0.36 -22.11
C SER A 98 -16.50 -0.39 -22.84
N GLY A 99 -15.41 -0.68 -22.14
CA GLY A 99 -14.27 -1.35 -22.74
C GLY A 99 -13.20 -1.75 -21.74
N PRO A 100 -12.14 -2.40 -22.22
CA PRO A 100 -11.04 -2.84 -21.37
C PRO A 100 -10.09 -1.69 -21.00
N TYR A 101 -10.43 -0.42 -21.26
CA TYR A 101 -9.58 0.72 -20.95
C TYR A 101 -10.38 1.82 -20.27
N PHE A 102 -9.71 2.55 -19.37
CA PHE A 102 -10.18 3.87 -18.94
C PHE A 102 -9.81 4.89 -20.01
N GLU A 103 -10.80 5.68 -20.44
CA GLU A 103 -10.65 6.61 -21.56
C GLU A 103 -10.58 8.08 -21.10
N PHE A 104 -9.61 8.81 -21.63
CA PHE A 104 -9.40 10.23 -21.30
C PHE A 104 -9.60 11.09 -22.55
N LEU A 105 -10.28 12.23 -22.41
CA LEU A 105 -10.48 13.18 -23.52
C LEU A 105 -9.20 13.93 -23.87
N ASP A 106 -8.44 14.31 -22.84
CA ASP A 106 -7.21 15.06 -22.99
C ASP A 106 -5.99 14.15 -22.82
N ARG A 107 -5.00 14.39 -23.67
CA ARG A 107 -3.68 13.77 -23.56
C ARG A 107 -2.99 14.19 -22.27
N TYR A 108 -3.18 15.43 -21.83
CA TYR A 108 -2.60 15.91 -20.58
C TYR A 108 -3.07 15.06 -19.39
N ASP A 109 -4.38 14.82 -19.27
CA ASP A 109 -4.95 14.01 -18.20
C ASP A 109 -4.46 12.56 -18.26
N LEU A 110 -4.41 11.97 -19.46
CA LEU A 110 -3.85 10.64 -19.66
C LEU A 110 -2.40 10.55 -19.17
N GLU A 111 -1.56 11.53 -19.53
CA GLU A 111 -0.16 11.56 -19.13
C GLU A 111 0.00 11.73 -17.61
N GLN A 112 -0.86 12.53 -16.96
CA GLN A 112 -0.89 12.63 -15.50
C GLN A 112 -1.25 11.29 -14.87
N TRP A 113 -2.29 10.60 -15.35
CA TRP A 113 -2.71 9.32 -14.79
C TRP A 113 -1.73 8.18 -15.06
N LEU A 114 -1.05 8.18 -16.20
CA LEU A 114 0.06 7.25 -16.46
C LEU A 114 1.21 7.46 -15.47
N LYS A 115 1.56 8.73 -15.19
CA LYS A 115 2.57 9.06 -14.18
C LYS A 115 2.14 8.61 -12.78
N VAL A 116 0.87 8.80 -12.43
CA VAL A 116 0.29 8.31 -11.17
C VAL A 116 0.38 6.79 -11.09
N ALA A 117 0.03 6.07 -12.15
CA ALA A 117 0.09 4.60 -12.18
C ALA A 117 1.53 4.08 -12.05
N ASP A 118 2.50 4.77 -12.66
CA ASP A 118 3.91 4.44 -12.53
C ASP A 118 4.42 4.61 -11.10
N VAL A 119 4.11 5.75 -10.46
CA VAL A 119 4.50 5.99 -9.06
C VAL A 119 3.76 5.06 -8.10
N LEU A 120 2.50 4.74 -8.39
CA LEU A 120 1.71 3.75 -7.64
C LEU A 120 2.42 2.39 -7.62
N TRP A 121 2.92 1.95 -8.78
CA TRP A 121 3.67 0.70 -8.90
C TRP A 121 5.00 0.73 -8.15
N GLU A 122 5.77 1.81 -8.30
CA GLU A 122 7.04 1.98 -7.58
C GLU A 122 6.85 1.92 -6.06
N GLU A 123 5.88 2.66 -5.53
CA GLU A 123 5.57 2.63 -4.10
C GLU A 123 5.05 1.25 -3.65
N PHE A 124 4.23 0.59 -4.46
CA PHE A 124 3.75 -0.76 -4.16
C PHE A 124 4.92 -1.76 -4.01
N ILE A 125 5.90 -1.72 -4.92
CA ILE A 125 7.09 -2.57 -4.83
C ILE A 125 7.92 -2.23 -3.58
N GLU A 126 8.06 -0.96 -3.22
CA GLU A 126 8.73 -0.56 -1.97
C GLU A 126 8.00 -1.12 -0.74
N VAL A 127 6.67 -1.04 -0.70
CA VAL A 127 5.83 -1.56 0.38
C VAL A 127 5.90 -3.08 0.47
N LEU A 128 5.88 -3.79 -0.66
CA LEU A 128 6.04 -5.24 -0.71
C LEU A 128 7.42 -5.69 -0.22
N LYS A 129 8.50 -5.01 -0.64
CA LYS A 129 9.85 -5.30 -0.14
C LYS A 129 9.94 -5.13 1.37
N GLU A 130 9.32 -4.08 1.90
CA GLU A 130 9.30 -3.86 3.34
C GLU A 130 8.49 -4.93 4.08
N HIS A 131 7.35 -5.33 3.53
CA HIS A 131 6.52 -6.41 4.05
C HIS A 131 7.32 -7.73 4.13
N TYR A 132 7.98 -8.14 3.04
CA TYR A 132 8.82 -9.35 3.01
C TYR A 132 10.00 -9.30 3.97
N ARG A 133 10.63 -8.12 4.13
CA ARG A 133 11.70 -7.93 5.12
C ARG A 133 11.20 -8.17 6.54
N ILE A 134 9.96 -7.77 6.85
CA ILE A 134 9.38 -7.95 8.18
C ILE A 134 8.94 -9.39 8.41
N THR A 135 8.41 -10.09 7.41
CA THR A 135 7.99 -11.50 7.56
C THR A 135 9.14 -12.49 7.47
N SER A 136 10.36 -12.04 7.16
CA SER A 136 11.57 -12.87 6.98
C SER A 136 11.43 -13.93 5.88
N VAL A 137 10.49 -13.74 4.96
CA VAL A 137 10.29 -14.62 3.80
C VAL A 137 11.37 -14.29 2.77
N LYS A 138 12.33 -15.21 2.57
CA LYS A 138 13.48 -15.02 1.68
C LYS A 138 13.17 -15.22 0.19
N GLU A 139 12.00 -15.76 -0.15
CA GLU A 139 11.71 -16.27 -1.51
C GLU A 139 10.32 -15.84 -2.02
N HIS A 140 10.09 -14.54 -2.20
CA HIS A 140 9.02 -14.09 -3.09
C HIS A 140 9.62 -13.29 -4.24
N SER A 141 9.33 -13.75 -5.46
CA SER A 141 9.57 -12.98 -6.66
C SER A 141 8.69 -11.74 -6.62
N LEU A 142 9.30 -10.57 -6.84
CA LEU A 142 8.53 -9.36 -7.05
C LEU A 142 7.73 -9.53 -8.34
N PRO A 143 6.46 -9.09 -8.37
CA PRO A 143 5.68 -9.16 -9.59
C PRO A 143 6.28 -8.25 -10.67
N GLU A 144 6.08 -8.61 -11.93
CA GLU A 144 6.46 -7.77 -13.06
C GLU A 144 5.54 -6.57 -13.21
N LYS A 145 6.08 -5.45 -13.70
CA LYS A 145 5.28 -4.25 -13.95
C LYS A 145 4.21 -4.55 -14.99
N PRO A 146 2.92 -4.37 -14.68
CA PRO A 146 1.88 -4.68 -15.63
C PRO A 146 1.77 -3.56 -16.67
N ARG A 147 1.10 -3.88 -17.78
CA ARG A 147 0.71 -2.86 -18.78
C ARG A 147 -0.50 -2.08 -18.26
N TRP A 148 -0.42 -0.76 -18.33
CA TRP A 148 -1.56 0.10 -18.00
C TRP A 148 -2.61 0.12 -19.11
N MET A 149 -3.86 -0.02 -18.70
CA MET A 149 -5.07 -0.02 -19.51
C MET A 149 -5.73 1.36 -19.45
N LEU A 150 -4.92 2.39 -19.68
CA LEU A 150 -5.36 3.78 -19.82
C LEU A 150 -5.11 4.19 -21.27
N LYS A 151 -6.07 4.85 -21.92
CA LYS A 151 -5.88 5.32 -23.31
C LYS A 151 -6.60 6.65 -23.55
N LEU A 152 -6.22 7.30 -24.64
CA LEU A 152 -6.96 8.45 -25.14
C LEU A 152 -8.27 7.94 -25.77
N ALA A 153 -9.38 8.63 -25.50
CA ALA A 153 -10.64 8.40 -26.19
C ALA A 153 -10.39 8.57 -27.70
N GLY A 154 -10.88 7.63 -28.51
CA GLY A 154 -10.84 7.77 -29.96
C GLY A 154 -11.69 8.97 -30.37
N LYS A 155 -11.21 9.79 -31.33
CA LYS A 155 -12.11 10.74 -32.00
C LYS A 155 -13.27 9.95 -32.60
N ILE A 156 -14.49 10.30 -32.24
CA ILE A 156 -15.70 9.92 -32.98
C ILE A 156 -15.61 10.54 -34.38
#